data_AF-A0A7C3YBY5-F1
#
_entry.id   AF-A0A7C3YBY5-F1
#
_cell.length_a   1.000
_cell.length_b   1.000
_cell.length_c   1.000
_cell.angle_alpha   90.00
_cell.angle_beta   90.00
_cell.angle_gamma   90.00
#
_symmetry.space_group_name_H-M   'P 1'
#
loop_
_entity.id
_entity.type
_entity.pdbx_description
1 polymer ?
#
loop_
_entity_poly.entity_id
_entity_poly.type
_entity_poly.pdbx_seq_one_letter_code
_entity_poly.pdbx_strand_id
1 'polypeptide(L)'
;MFRFQLAIAATVGLLLLTTLPIGVPPQADPLTPTPLTSDAPAPRSTMTPISWVYLPIMITQPTLTPTPSPTPNTCAAIPGVNYSSLSVNPPPSDRPAEQHADLNLALRSYAPTGGFLGLVDYNGPTDPNAPQLPGLFADRRTPTFDSVYKVYNWDWGCNCRSSLISSPEVTLAKLATAPGEIISLPGSGSRIGRLNGDF
;
A
#
# COMPACT_ATOMS: atom_id res chain seq x y z
N MET A 1 -16.17 32.73 13.28
CA MET A 1 -16.92 33.32 12.15
C MET A 1 -16.52 32.52 10.91
N PHE A 2 -17.34 31.53 10.54
CA PHE A 2 -17.03 30.53 9.50
C PHE A 2 -17.35 31.07 8.10
N ARG A 3 -16.48 30.82 7.13
CA ARG A 3 -16.82 30.86 5.70
C ARG A 3 -16.48 29.51 5.08
N PHE A 4 -17.53 28.77 4.70
CA PHE A 4 -17.46 27.64 3.78
C PHE A 4 -17.32 28.18 2.35
N GLN A 5 -16.42 27.63 1.55
CA GLN A 5 -16.56 27.66 0.10
C GLN A 5 -16.68 26.23 -0.42
N LEU A 6 -17.90 25.94 -0.87
CA LEU A 6 -18.26 24.86 -1.77
C LEU A 6 -17.83 25.27 -3.19
N ALA A 7 -17.03 24.44 -3.86
CA ALA A 7 -16.82 24.56 -5.30
C ALA A 7 -17.09 23.18 -5.93
N ILE A 8 -18.35 23.00 -6.34
CA ILE A 8 -18.71 22.05 -7.39
C ILE A 8 -18.60 22.84 -8.69
N ALA A 9 -17.68 22.47 -9.56
CA ALA A 9 -17.68 22.89 -10.95
C ALA A 9 -17.44 21.66 -11.82
N ALA A 10 -18.55 21.08 -12.29
CA ALA A 10 -18.55 20.20 -13.44
C ALA A 10 -18.27 21.06 -14.68
N THR A 11 -17.11 20.89 -15.29
CA THR A 11 -16.85 21.44 -16.62
C THR A 11 -16.91 20.30 -17.62
N VAL A 12 -18.03 20.24 -18.33
CA VAL A 12 -18.21 19.43 -19.54
C VAL A 12 -17.25 19.97 -20.60
N GLY A 13 -16.16 19.26 -20.84
CA GLY A 13 -15.29 19.50 -21.99
C GLY A 13 -15.98 19.00 -23.25
N LEU A 14 -16.57 19.91 -24.03
CA LEU A 14 -17.00 19.66 -25.39
C LEU A 14 -15.74 19.51 -26.27
N LEU A 15 -15.29 18.27 -26.47
CA LEU A 15 -14.22 17.95 -27.42
C LEU A 15 -14.86 17.80 -28.81
N LEU A 16 -14.74 18.84 -29.64
CA LEU A 16 -14.99 18.72 -31.09
C LEU A 16 -13.89 17.83 -31.70
N LEU A 17 -14.21 16.55 -31.93
CA LEU A 17 -13.45 15.73 -32.87
C LEU A 17 -13.87 16.12 -34.30
N THR A 18 -12.99 16.81 -35.01
CA THR A 18 -13.07 16.93 -36.46
C THR A 18 -12.65 15.59 -37.08
N THR A 19 -13.56 14.95 -37.79
CA THR A 19 -13.27 13.76 -38.59
C THR A 19 -12.52 14.16 -39.86
N LEU A 20 -11.25 13.76 -39.97
CA LEU A 20 -10.56 13.69 -41.26
C LEU A 20 -11.09 12.48 -42.05
N PRO A 21 -11.35 12.58 -43.36
CA PRO A 21 -11.73 11.42 -44.16
C PRO A 21 -10.55 10.46 -44.28
N ILE A 22 -10.76 9.21 -43.86
CA ILE A 22 -9.85 8.10 -44.09
C ILE A 22 -9.88 7.78 -45.59
N GLY A 23 -8.74 7.97 -46.26
CA GLY A 23 -8.53 7.49 -47.63
C GLY A 23 -8.59 5.96 -47.65
N VAL A 24 -9.50 5.43 -48.44
CA VAL A 24 -9.59 4.00 -48.79
C VAL A 24 -8.39 3.64 -49.67
N PRO A 25 -7.53 2.67 -49.32
CA PRO A 25 -6.54 2.16 -50.25
C PRO A 25 -7.22 1.33 -51.36
N PRO A 26 -6.73 1.37 -52.61
CA PRO A 26 -7.32 0.59 -53.70
C PRO A 26 -7.18 -0.92 -53.46
N GLN A 27 -8.30 -1.64 -53.61
CA GLN A 27 -8.35 -3.10 -53.67
C GLN A 27 -7.54 -3.60 -54.86
N ALA A 28 -6.65 -4.57 -54.62
CA ALA A 28 -6.05 -5.38 -55.66
C ALA A 28 -7.05 -6.47 -56.09
N ASP A 29 -7.26 -6.58 -57.41
CA ASP A 29 -8.12 -7.58 -58.03
C ASP A 29 -7.66 -9.02 -57.70
N PRO A 30 -8.56 -9.92 -57.30
CA PRO A 30 -8.25 -11.34 -57.24
C PRO A 30 -8.15 -11.92 -58.66
N LEU A 31 -7.02 -12.55 -58.97
CA LEU A 31 -6.82 -13.33 -60.19
C LEU A 31 -7.88 -14.44 -60.29
N THR A 32 -8.60 -14.45 -61.40
CA THR A 32 -9.52 -15.51 -61.82
C THR A 32 -8.79 -16.84 -62.03
N PRO A 33 -9.11 -17.93 -61.31
CA PRO A 33 -8.69 -19.27 -61.70
C PRO A 33 -9.64 -19.88 -62.74
N THR A 34 -9.06 -20.37 -63.84
CA THR A 34 -9.64 -21.19 -64.91
C THR A 34 -10.38 -22.43 -64.37
N PRO A 35 -11.49 -22.88 -64.99
CA PRO A 35 -12.22 -24.06 -64.55
C PRO A 35 -11.50 -25.34 -65.01
N LEU A 36 -11.27 -26.27 -64.08
CA LEU A 36 -11.07 -27.68 -64.40
C LEU A 36 -12.35 -28.42 -64.03
N THR A 37 -13.18 -28.66 -65.05
CA THR A 37 -14.28 -29.63 -64.96
C THR A 37 -13.70 -31.01 -65.23
N SER A 38 -13.77 -31.91 -64.25
CA SER A 38 -13.78 -33.35 -64.49
C SER A 38 -14.54 -34.02 -63.35
N ASP A 39 -15.80 -34.32 -63.65
CA ASP A 39 -16.75 -35.04 -62.81
C ASP A 39 -16.32 -36.50 -62.68
N ALA A 40 -16.07 -36.94 -61.46
CA ALA A 40 -16.13 -38.35 -61.07
C ALA A 40 -16.78 -38.42 -59.67
N PRO A 41 -17.89 -39.16 -59.48
CA PRO A 41 -18.50 -39.26 -58.17
C PRO A 41 -17.60 -40.09 -57.26
N ALA A 42 -16.94 -39.43 -56.30
CA ALA A 42 -16.20 -40.11 -55.25
C ALA A 42 -17.14 -40.96 -54.38
N PRO A 43 -16.72 -42.15 -53.92
CA PRO A 43 -17.53 -42.96 -53.03
C PRO A 43 -17.82 -42.15 -51.74
N ARG A 44 -19.09 -42.12 -51.34
CA ARG A 44 -19.52 -41.47 -50.11
C ARG A 44 -18.95 -42.26 -48.93
N SER A 45 -17.78 -41.85 -48.44
CA SER A 45 -17.21 -42.36 -47.19
C SER A 45 -18.15 -42.03 -46.05
N THR A 46 -18.82 -43.05 -45.51
CA THR A 46 -19.53 -42.95 -44.24
C THR A 46 -18.48 -42.68 -43.16
N MET A 47 -18.39 -41.43 -42.72
CA MET A 47 -17.51 -41.03 -41.63
C MET A 47 -18.05 -41.64 -40.34
N THR A 48 -17.45 -42.71 -39.85
CA THR A 48 -17.67 -43.17 -38.47
C THR A 48 -17.26 -42.03 -37.54
N PRO A 49 -18.16 -41.51 -36.68
CA PRO A 49 -17.77 -40.50 -35.72
C PRO A 49 -16.75 -41.11 -34.77
N ILE A 50 -15.52 -40.60 -34.82
CA ILE A 50 -14.48 -40.95 -33.87
C ILE A 50 -14.82 -40.21 -32.59
N SER A 51 -15.41 -40.91 -31.63
CA SER A 51 -15.70 -40.34 -30.31
C SER A 51 -14.42 -40.37 -29.48
N TRP A 52 -13.84 -39.19 -29.27
CA TRP A 52 -12.74 -39.01 -28.32
C TRP A 52 -13.31 -39.04 -26.90
N VAL A 53 -12.92 -40.02 -26.10
CA VAL A 53 -13.14 -40.01 -24.65
C VAL A 53 -11.93 -39.32 -24.03
N TYR A 54 -12.13 -38.09 -23.56
CA TYR A 54 -11.15 -37.41 -22.72
C TYR A 54 -11.37 -37.87 -21.28
N LEU A 55 -10.48 -38.73 -20.77
CA LEU A 55 -10.40 -38.95 -19.33
C LEU A 55 -9.63 -37.78 -18.70
N PRO A 56 -10.14 -37.13 -17.63
CA PRO A 56 -9.32 -36.23 -16.85
C PRO A 56 -8.21 -37.03 -16.18
N ILE A 57 -6.97 -36.80 -16.60
CA ILE A 57 -5.81 -37.28 -15.85
C ILE A 57 -5.68 -36.36 -14.63
N MET A 58 -6.20 -36.80 -13.48
CA MET A 58 -5.90 -36.19 -12.20
C MET A 58 -4.51 -36.64 -11.78
N ILE A 59 -3.48 -35.87 -12.17
CA ILE A 59 -2.15 -36.04 -11.60
C ILE A 59 -2.23 -35.39 -10.21
N THR A 60 -2.27 -36.20 -9.15
CA THR A 60 -2.07 -35.68 -7.80
C THR A 60 -0.64 -35.17 -7.73
N GLN A 61 -0.48 -33.86 -7.89
CA GLN A 61 0.78 -33.20 -7.63
C GLN A 61 1.13 -33.54 -6.18
N PRO A 62 2.28 -34.17 -5.89
CA PRO A 62 2.67 -34.43 -4.51
C PRO A 62 2.59 -33.09 -3.80
N THR A 63 1.75 -33.00 -2.78
CA THR A 63 1.68 -31.82 -1.94
C THR A 63 3.07 -31.66 -1.38
N LEU A 64 3.82 -30.67 -1.90
CA LEU A 64 5.06 -30.26 -1.25
C LEU A 64 4.61 -29.81 0.14
N THR A 65 4.91 -30.61 1.15
CA THR A 65 4.75 -30.19 2.54
C THR A 65 5.44 -28.84 2.63
N PRO A 66 4.73 -27.74 2.96
CA PRO A 66 5.42 -26.47 3.13
C PRO A 66 6.48 -26.72 4.19
N THR A 67 7.75 -26.60 3.81
CA THR A 67 8.84 -26.57 4.78
C THR A 67 8.43 -25.52 5.80
N PRO A 68 8.28 -25.85 7.09
CA PRO A 68 7.92 -24.86 8.08
C PRO A 68 8.99 -23.77 7.99
N SER A 69 8.58 -22.58 7.54
CA SER A 69 9.46 -21.42 7.59
C SER A 69 9.86 -21.29 9.06
N PRO A 70 11.16 -21.26 9.39
CA PRO A 70 11.59 -21.21 10.77
C PRO A 70 10.84 -20.06 11.45
N THR A 71 10.10 -20.37 12.51
CA THR A 71 9.37 -19.34 13.25
C THR A 71 10.42 -18.36 13.76
N PRO A 72 10.39 -17.08 13.35
CA PRO A 72 11.39 -16.13 13.80
C PRO A 72 11.32 -16.07 15.33
N ASN A 73 12.45 -16.29 15.99
CA ASN A 73 12.54 -16.11 17.44
C ASN A 73 12.29 -14.62 17.73
N THR A 74 11.08 -14.28 18.16
CA THR A 74 10.66 -12.89 18.44
C THR A 74 11.42 -12.26 19.60
N CYS A 75 12.15 -13.06 20.38
CA CYS A 75 13.00 -12.60 21.49
C CYS A 75 14.50 -12.63 21.14
N ALA A 76 14.89 -13.04 19.92
CA ALA A 76 16.29 -12.93 19.50
C ALA A 76 16.68 -11.46 19.36
N ALA A 77 17.92 -11.14 19.74
CA ALA A 77 18.47 -9.80 19.51
C ALA A 77 18.51 -9.48 18.01
N ILE A 78 18.15 -8.25 17.65
CA ILE A 78 18.29 -7.77 16.27
C ILE A 78 19.78 -7.57 15.99
N PRO A 79 20.36 -8.22 14.96
CA PRO A 79 21.78 -8.13 14.69
C PRO A 79 22.25 -6.67 14.50
N GLY A 80 23.33 -6.30 15.18
CA GLY A 80 23.94 -4.97 15.09
C GLY A 80 23.19 -3.86 15.84
N VAL A 81 22.15 -4.18 16.60
CA VAL A 81 21.39 -3.21 17.41
C VAL A 81 21.72 -3.37 18.88
N ASN A 82 21.95 -2.25 19.56
CA ASN A 82 22.14 -2.19 21.00
C ASN A 82 21.06 -1.29 21.62
N TYR A 83 20.60 -1.66 22.81
CA TYR A 83 19.63 -0.90 23.57
C TYR A 83 20.23 -0.53 24.93
N SER A 84 19.97 0.68 25.38
CA SER A 84 20.31 1.14 26.72
C SER A 84 19.14 1.89 27.32
N SER A 85 19.04 1.90 28.65
CA SER A 85 18.07 2.70 29.36
C SER A 85 18.58 4.13 29.51
N LEU A 86 17.73 5.10 29.21
CA LEU A 86 17.97 6.50 29.56
C LEU A 86 17.07 6.87 30.75
N SER A 87 17.61 7.63 31.70
CA SER A 87 16.80 8.19 32.77
C SER A 87 15.92 9.31 32.21
N VAL A 88 14.61 9.20 32.43
CA VAL A 88 13.65 10.24 32.08
C VAL A 88 13.52 11.20 33.26
N ASN A 89 13.73 12.49 33.00
CA ASN A 89 13.51 13.58 33.96
C ASN A 89 12.67 14.63 33.23
N PRO A 90 11.47 15.01 33.71
CA PRO A 90 10.80 14.77 35.00
C PRO A 90 10.29 13.33 35.24
N PRO A 91 9.77 13.00 36.44
CA PRO A 91 9.16 11.70 36.75
C PRO A 91 8.07 11.28 35.74
N PRO A 92 7.72 9.98 35.71
CA PRO A 92 6.68 9.45 34.84
C PRO A 92 5.37 10.23 34.93
N SER A 93 4.52 10.12 33.91
CA SER A 93 3.21 10.75 33.87
C SER A 93 2.41 10.56 35.17
N ASP A 94 1.51 11.49 35.45
CA ASP A 94 0.67 11.53 36.67
C ASP A 94 -0.26 10.31 36.85
N ARG A 95 -0.33 9.41 35.87
CA ARG A 95 -1.09 8.16 35.87
C ARG A 95 -0.39 7.06 35.05
N PRO A 96 -0.74 5.78 35.26
CA PRO A 96 -0.22 4.67 34.46
C PRO A 96 -0.48 4.81 32.96
N ALA A 97 0.41 4.26 32.13
CA ALA A 97 0.34 4.38 30.68
C ALA A 97 -0.97 3.81 30.10
N GLU A 98 -1.49 2.73 30.68
CA GLU A 98 -2.72 2.07 30.27
C GLU A 98 -3.95 2.98 30.42
N GLN A 99 -3.85 4.01 31.28
CA GLN A 99 -4.89 4.99 31.61
C GLN A 99 -4.59 6.39 31.05
N HIS A 100 -3.49 6.56 30.30
CA HIS A 100 -3.05 7.86 29.80
C HIS A 100 -3.29 8.01 28.29
N ALA A 101 -4.25 8.83 27.90
CA ALA A 101 -4.65 8.97 26.49
C ALA A 101 -3.53 9.46 25.56
N ASP A 102 -2.58 10.27 26.04
CA ASP A 102 -1.43 10.69 25.22
C ASP A 102 -0.40 9.58 24.97
N LEU A 103 -0.36 8.57 25.85
CA LEU A 103 0.59 7.46 25.75
C LEU A 103 -0.04 6.21 25.12
N ASN A 104 -1.35 6.04 25.32
CA ASN A 104 -2.08 4.86 24.87
C ASN A 104 -3.10 5.23 23.78
N LEU A 105 -2.68 5.05 22.52
CA LEU A 105 -3.53 5.26 21.36
C LEU A 105 -4.81 4.42 21.38
N ALA A 106 -4.81 3.24 22.04
CA ALA A 106 -5.99 2.38 22.11
C ALA A 106 -7.13 3.01 22.92
N LEU A 107 -6.82 3.83 23.93
CA LEU A 107 -7.84 4.60 24.67
C LEU A 107 -8.53 5.60 23.75
N ARG A 108 -7.72 6.33 22.97
CA ARG A 108 -8.22 7.33 22.02
C ARG A 108 -8.98 6.68 20.88
N SER A 109 -8.53 5.54 20.37
CA SER A 109 -9.04 4.92 19.14
C SER A 109 -8.94 5.87 17.94
N TYR A 110 -9.38 5.38 16.80
CA TYR A 110 -9.38 6.11 15.54
C TYR A 110 -10.51 5.61 14.63
N ALA A 111 -10.84 6.38 13.61
CA ALA A 111 -11.80 6.05 12.58
C ALA A 111 -11.20 6.31 11.18
N PRO A 112 -11.54 5.50 10.16
CA PRO A 112 -11.00 5.66 8.82
C PRO A 112 -11.37 7.01 8.21
N THR A 113 -10.49 7.54 7.36
CA THR A 113 -10.71 8.77 6.58
C THR A 113 -10.31 8.55 5.12
N GLY A 114 -10.83 9.36 4.21
CA GLY A 114 -10.50 9.32 2.77
C GLY A 114 -9.31 10.18 2.36
N GLY A 115 -8.49 10.61 3.32
CA GLY A 115 -7.37 11.52 3.08
C GLY A 115 -6.25 10.91 2.23
N PHE A 116 -5.29 11.75 1.84
CA PHE A 116 -4.21 11.35 0.93
C PHE A 116 -3.31 10.25 1.50
N LEU A 117 -3.04 9.22 0.70
CA LEU A 117 -2.14 8.10 1.01
C LEU A 117 -0.73 8.38 0.50
N GLY A 118 -0.05 9.34 1.12
CA GLY A 118 1.31 9.68 0.73
C GLY A 118 1.91 10.83 1.54
N LEU A 119 3.14 11.20 1.18
CA LEU A 119 3.82 12.36 1.73
C LEU A 119 3.23 13.64 1.13
N VAL A 120 2.95 14.61 1.99
CA VAL A 120 2.50 15.94 1.59
C VAL A 120 3.67 16.90 1.77
N ASP A 121 3.97 17.66 0.72
CA ASP A 121 4.96 18.73 0.78
C ASP A 121 4.34 19.99 1.37
N TYR A 122 4.82 20.38 2.55
CA TYR A 122 4.47 21.63 3.20
C TYR A 122 5.65 22.60 3.04
N ASN A 123 5.56 23.52 2.09
CA ASN A 123 6.60 24.49 1.74
C ASN A 123 7.09 25.35 2.93
N GLY A 124 8.05 24.85 3.71
CA GLY A 124 8.61 25.51 4.89
C GLY A 124 10.08 25.18 5.13
N PRO A 125 10.74 25.81 6.12
CA PRO A 125 12.12 25.50 6.47
C PRO A 125 12.27 24.00 6.77
N THR A 126 13.12 23.32 6.01
CA THR A 126 13.44 21.91 6.23
C THR A 126 14.63 21.83 7.17
N ASP A 127 14.53 21.03 8.23
CA ASP A 127 15.69 20.64 9.03
C ASP A 127 16.51 19.61 8.21
N PRO A 128 17.74 19.95 7.77
CA PRO A 128 18.57 19.04 6.99
C PRO A 128 18.96 17.76 7.75
N ASN A 129 18.81 17.76 9.08
CA ASN A 129 19.08 16.63 9.96
C ASN A 129 17.82 15.88 10.39
N ALA A 130 16.65 16.23 9.87
CA ALA A 130 15.42 15.53 10.24
C ALA A 130 15.51 14.02 9.88
N PRO A 131 15.12 13.12 10.81
CA PRO A 131 14.93 11.72 10.48
C PRO A 131 14.06 11.54 9.24
N GLN A 132 14.54 10.74 8.29
CA GLN A 132 13.82 10.49 7.06
C GLN A 132 12.98 9.21 7.19
N LEU A 133 11.72 9.28 6.74
CA LEU A 133 10.78 8.15 6.82
C LEU A 133 11.30 6.84 6.20
N PRO A 134 12.05 6.85 5.06
CA PRO A 134 12.65 5.63 4.53
C PRO A 134 13.62 4.95 5.50
N GLY A 135 14.24 5.69 6.42
CA GLY A 135 15.13 5.12 7.45
C GLY A 135 14.41 4.21 8.46
N LEU A 136 13.08 4.13 8.42
CA LEU A 136 12.28 3.20 9.21
C LEU A 136 12.50 1.73 8.78
N PHE A 137 12.80 1.49 7.51
CA PHE A 137 12.91 0.14 6.93
C PHE A 137 14.36 -0.21 6.64
N ALA A 138 14.73 -1.48 6.86
CA ALA A 138 16.10 -1.96 6.67
C ALA A 138 16.64 -1.77 5.23
N ASP A 139 15.75 -1.86 4.23
CA ASP A 139 16.08 -1.65 2.81
C ASP A 139 16.01 -0.18 2.37
N ARG A 140 15.67 0.73 3.28
CA ARG A 140 15.51 2.17 3.04
C ARG A 140 14.47 2.53 1.97
N ARG A 141 13.45 1.69 1.77
CA ARG A 141 12.33 2.03 0.88
C ARG A 141 11.47 3.17 1.44
N THR A 142 10.88 3.97 0.58
CA THR A 142 9.75 4.81 0.97
C THR A 142 8.56 3.89 1.31
N PRO A 143 7.90 4.05 2.48
CA PRO A 143 6.78 3.20 2.83
C PRO A 143 5.61 3.35 1.85
N THR A 144 4.95 2.23 1.58
CA THR A 144 3.60 2.23 1.02
C THR A 144 2.61 2.56 2.13
N PHE A 145 1.80 3.59 1.92
CA PHE A 145 0.68 3.95 2.80
C PHE A 145 -0.51 3.02 2.48
N ASP A 146 -0.89 2.19 3.44
CA ASP A 146 -1.96 1.19 3.29
C ASP A 146 -3.34 1.79 3.58
N SER A 147 -3.45 2.56 4.66
CA SER A 147 -4.70 3.20 5.08
C SER A 147 -4.42 4.40 6.00
N VAL A 148 -5.37 5.33 6.05
CA VAL A 148 -5.28 6.55 6.87
C VAL A 148 -6.52 6.73 7.73
N TYR A 149 -6.33 7.36 8.89
CA TYR A 149 -7.34 7.49 9.93
C TYR A 149 -7.28 8.88 10.59
N LYS A 150 -8.39 9.22 11.23
CA LYS A 150 -8.48 10.29 12.23
C LYS A 150 -8.54 9.69 13.62
N VAL A 151 -7.70 10.19 14.52
CA VAL A 151 -7.66 9.82 15.93
C VAL A 151 -8.70 10.66 16.67
N TYR A 152 -9.38 10.08 17.66
CA TYR A 152 -10.27 10.88 18.50
C TYR A 152 -9.47 11.82 19.41
N ASN A 153 -10.03 13.00 19.64
CA ASN A 153 -9.54 13.89 20.67
C ASN A 153 -9.85 13.30 22.06
N TRP A 154 -9.13 13.76 23.07
CA TRP A 154 -9.37 13.37 24.45
C TRP A 154 -9.81 14.60 25.25
N ASP A 155 -10.88 14.46 26.01
CA ASP A 155 -11.31 15.46 26.97
C ASP A 155 -10.83 15.05 28.36
N TRP A 156 -9.85 15.80 28.88
CA TRP A 156 -9.26 15.56 30.19
C TRP A 156 -10.18 15.95 31.35
N GLY A 157 -11.19 16.80 31.13
CA GLY A 157 -12.16 17.19 32.15
C GLY A 157 -13.07 16.04 32.56
N CYS A 158 -13.56 15.25 31.59
CA CYS A 158 -14.29 14.01 31.84
C CYS A 158 -13.40 12.76 31.88
N ASN A 159 -12.13 12.88 31.48
CA ASN A 159 -11.23 11.78 31.17
C ASN A 159 -11.86 10.77 30.19
N CYS A 160 -12.36 11.29 29.06
CA CYS A 160 -13.14 10.51 28.11
C CYS A 160 -12.86 10.88 26.65
N ARG A 161 -13.19 9.96 25.74
CA ARG A 161 -13.03 10.15 24.30
C ARG A 161 -14.00 11.24 23.80
N SER A 162 -13.48 12.19 23.03
CA SER A 162 -14.26 13.27 22.41
C SER A 162 -14.37 13.07 20.89
N SER A 163 -14.66 14.13 20.13
CA SER A 163 -14.80 14.08 18.67
C SER A 163 -13.47 13.76 17.96
N LEU A 164 -13.53 13.30 16.71
CA LEU A 164 -12.35 13.15 15.86
C LEU A 164 -11.58 14.47 15.73
N ILE A 165 -10.25 14.38 15.66
CA ILE A 165 -9.42 15.55 15.32
C ILE A 165 -9.85 16.06 13.94
N SER A 166 -10.26 17.32 13.88
CA SER A 166 -10.84 17.91 12.67
C SER A 166 -9.79 18.27 11.63
N SER A 167 -8.58 18.68 12.08
CA SER A 167 -7.46 19.08 11.24
C SER A 167 -6.14 18.64 11.89
N PRO A 168 -5.18 18.07 11.13
CA PRO A 168 -5.20 17.80 9.69
C PRO A 168 -6.19 16.69 9.27
N GLU A 169 -6.36 16.50 7.96
CA GLU A 169 -7.27 15.48 7.40
C GLU A 169 -6.88 14.04 7.80
N VAL A 170 -5.58 13.79 7.99
CA VAL A 170 -5.00 12.51 8.43
C VAL A 170 -4.20 12.75 9.70
N THR A 171 -4.46 11.98 10.75
CA THR A 171 -3.70 12.05 12.01
C THR A 171 -3.08 10.72 12.43
N LEU A 172 -3.35 9.66 11.68
CA LEU A 172 -2.74 8.35 11.85
C LEU A 172 -2.64 7.69 10.47
N ALA A 173 -1.46 7.16 10.16
CA ALA A 173 -1.21 6.42 8.92
C ALA A 173 -0.78 4.99 9.27
N LYS A 174 -1.29 4.03 8.51
CA LYS A 174 -0.82 2.65 8.53
C LYS A 174 0.13 2.44 7.35
N LEU A 175 1.33 1.97 7.64
CA LEU A 175 2.36 1.69 6.65
C LEU A 175 2.42 0.17 6.42
N ALA A 176 2.60 -0.23 5.16
CA ALA A 176 2.72 -1.64 4.81
C ALA A 176 4.08 -2.21 5.27
N THR A 177 4.03 -3.40 5.89
CA THR A 177 5.20 -4.18 6.33
C THR A 177 5.07 -5.63 5.92
N ALA A 178 6.18 -6.37 5.93
CA ALA A 178 6.20 -7.82 5.78
C ALA A 178 6.52 -8.53 7.12
N PRO A 179 6.00 -9.75 7.36
CA PRO A 179 6.41 -10.54 8.52
C PRO A 179 7.93 -10.76 8.54
N GLY A 180 8.56 -10.49 9.68
CA GLY A 180 10.01 -10.61 9.87
C GLY A 180 10.82 -9.41 9.38
N GLU A 181 10.18 -8.38 8.82
CA GLU A 181 10.86 -7.14 8.43
C GLU A 181 11.36 -6.38 9.66
N ILE A 182 12.62 -5.94 9.62
CA ILE A 182 13.23 -5.13 10.68
C ILE A 182 12.77 -3.69 10.53
N ILE A 183 12.19 -3.14 11.61
CA ILE A 183 11.79 -1.74 11.72
C ILE A 183 12.76 -1.02 12.67
N SER A 184 13.32 0.09 12.21
CA SER A 184 14.38 0.84 12.91
C SER A 184 13.94 2.27 13.23
N LEU A 185 14.52 2.88 14.26
CA LEU A 185 14.37 4.33 14.45
C LEU A 185 15.19 5.06 13.38
N PRO A 186 14.57 5.95 12.57
CA PRO A 186 15.32 6.69 11.57
C PRO A 186 16.31 7.64 12.26
N GLY A 187 17.58 7.59 11.85
CA GLY A 187 18.62 8.44 12.40
C GLY A 187 18.46 9.90 11.98
N SER A 188 18.56 10.83 12.92
CA SER A 188 18.57 12.29 12.67
C SER A 188 19.98 12.86 12.40
N GLY A 189 21.02 12.03 12.28
CA GLY A 189 22.42 12.49 12.30
C GLY A 189 22.86 13.19 13.60
N SER A 190 21.93 13.45 14.52
CA SER A 190 22.15 14.11 15.80
C SER A 190 22.41 13.08 16.89
N ARG A 191 23.34 13.39 17.80
CA ARG A 191 23.62 12.54 18.97
C ARG A 191 22.70 12.98 20.10
N ILE A 192 21.75 12.11 20.46
CA ILE A 192 20.89 12.33 21.63
C ILE A 192 21.59 11.77 22.86
N GLY A 193 21.88 12.65 23.82
CA GLY A 193 22.62 12.32 25.04
C GLY A 193 24.13 12.46 24.87
N ARG A 194 24.73 13.41 25.61
CA ARG A 194 26.16 13.37 25.93
C ARG A 194 26.29 12.37 27.07
N LEU A 195 26.73 11.15 26.77
CA LEU A 195 27.20 10.27 27.85
C LEU A 195 28.48 10.91 28.38
N ASN A 196 28.41 11.49 29.58
CA ASN A 196 29.62 11.88 30.31
C ASN A 196 30.28 10.57 30.76
N GLY A 197 31.23 10.08 29.99
CA GLY A 197 31.99 8.86 30.29
C GLY A 197 32.59 8.28 29.02
N ASP A 198 33.91 8.40 28.91
CA ASP A 198 34.75 7.97 27.80
C ASP A 198 34.58 6.48 27.44
N PHE A 199 34.72 6.17 26.15
CA PHE A 199 35.08 4.83 25.67
C PHE A 199 36.57 4.80 25.37
#